data_AF-Q2KNQ9-F1
#
_entry.id   AF-Q2KNQ9-F1
#
_cell.length_a   1.000
_cell.length_b   1.000
_cell.length_c   1.000
_cell.angle_alpha   90.00
_cell.angle_beta   90.00
_cell.angle_gamma   90.00
#
_symmetry.space_group_name_H-M   'P 1'
#
loop_
_entity.id
_entity.type
_entity.pdbx_description
1 polymer ?
#
loop_
_entity_poly.entity_id
_entity_poly.type
_entity_poly.pdbx_seq_one_letter_code
_entity_poly.pdbx_strand_id
1 'polypeptide(L)'
;NNNNIINNKNNNNNINNNNNNNNCRNNNCSNNSDDENIYKRIKEIPEINTTMEEMTNPMLFFEKYNYMGLKYGALKVIPPSFFSPQFNSYYLNIKFNIRRQMINELKNGKEFDHPDEYWTLYEMYKYNEMLQNKYLSSDNKFDLD
;
A
#
# COMPACT_ATOMS: atom_id res chain seq x y z
N ASN A 1 -44.37 -11.16 -30.37
CA ASN A 1 -43.46 -11.57 -29.28
C ASN A 1 -42.27 -12.29 -29.88
N ASN A 2 -41.18 -11.54 -30.04
CA ASN A 2 -39.99 -11.91 -30.79
C ASN A 2 -39.14 -12.92 -30.01
N ASN A 3 -39.06 -14.15 -30.54
CA ASN A 3 -38.01 -15.11 -30.21
C ASN A 3 -36.86 -14.92 -31.20
N ASN A 4 -35.82 -14.17 -30.81
CA ASN A 4 -34.57 -14.14 -31.56
C ASN A 4 -33.63 -15.23 -31.04
N ILE A 5 -33.69 -16.38 -31.70
CA ILE A 5 -32.67 -17.43 -31.65
C ILE A 5 -31.55 -16.99 -32.59
N ILE A 6 -30.42 -16.55 -32.04
CA ILE A 6 -29.19 -16.35 -32.80
C ILE A 6 -28.33 -17.59 -32.64
N ASN A 7 -28.32 -18.39 -33.71
CA ASN A 7 -27.32 -19.42 -33.96
C ASN A 7 -25.94 -18.76 -34.11
N ASN A 8 -24.95 -19.20 -33.35
CA ASN A 8 -23.56 -19.03 -33.74
C ASN A 8 -22.87 -20.40 -33.75
N LYS A 9 -22.77 -20.96 -34.96
CA LYS A 9 -21.80 -21.99 -35.29
C LYS A 9 -20.41 -21.38 -35.13
N ASN A 10 -19.53 -22.03 -34.38
CA ASN A 10 -18.10 -21.93 -34.69
C ASN A 10 -17.47 -23.31 -34.64
N ASN A 11 -16.83 -23.61 -35.77
CA ASN A 11 -16.26 -24.89 -36.14
C ASN A 11 -15.08 -25.28 -35.24
N ASN A 12 -14.98 -26.60 -35.04
CA ASN A 12 -13.77 -27.30 -34.62
C ASN A 12 -12.53 -26.81 -35.37
N ASN A 13 -11.40 -26.71 -34.66
CA ASN A 13 -10.12 -27.23 -35.12
C ASN A 13 -9.25 -27.58 -33.92
N ASN A 14 -9.27 -28.87 -33.58
CA ASN A 14 -8.22 -29.53 -32.81
C ASN A 14 -6.89 -29.35 -33.55
N ILE A 15 -5.96 -28.60 -32.96
CA ILE A 15 -4.56 -28.68 -33.32
C ILE A 15 -3.81 -29.18 -32.09
N ASN A 16 -3.67 -30.50 -32.04
CA ASN A 16 -2.62 -31.19 -31.30
C ASN A 16 -1.28 -30.73 -31.87
N ASN A 17 -0.52 -29.95 -31.11
CA ASN A 17 0.92 -29.81 -31.31
C ASN A 17 1.64 -30.30 -30.05
N ASN A 18 1.69 -31.63 -29.92
CA ASN A 18 2.80 -32.28 -29.24
C ASN A 18 4.03 -32.15 -30.14
N ASN A 19 4.97 -31.29 -29.77
CA ASN A 19 6.37 -31.52 -30.11
C ASN A 19 7.25 -31.14 -28.92
N ASN A 20 7.82 -32.20 -28.35
CA ASN A 20 8.85 -32.22 -27.33
C ASN A 20 9.99 -31.25 -27.66
N ASN A 21 10.39 -30.43 -26.70
CA ASN A 21 11.77 -30.02 -26.53
C ASN A 21 12.09 -29.88 -25.03
N ASN A 22 12.51 -31.03 -24.49
CA ASN A 22 13.60 -31.23 -23.54
C ASN A 22 13.83 -30.20 -22.41
N ASN A 23 13.62 -30.73 -21.21
CA ASN A 23 14.48 -30.58 -20.04
C ASN A 23 14.58 -29.21 -19.37
N CYS A 24 13.65 -28.97 -18.43
CA CYS A 24 13.98 -28.55 -17.07
C CYS A 24 13.08 -29.28 -16.05
N ARG A 25 13.18 -30.62 -16.00
CA ARG A 25 12.89 -31.39 -14.78
C ARG A 25 14.16 -31.38 -13.93
N ASN A 26 14.42 -30.26 -13.27
CA ASN A 26 15.25 -30.25 -12.07
C ASN A 26 14.35 -29.73 -10.96
N ASN A 27 13.85 -30.67 -10.16
CA ASN A 27 13.13 -30.44 -8.92
C ASN A 27 14.07 -29.93 -7.82
N ASN A 28 14.84 -28.89 -8.13
CA ASN A 28 15.58 -28.08 -7.18
C ASN A 28 15.15 -26.62 -7.38
N CYS A 29 13.85 -26.35 -7.32
CA CYS A 29 13.45 -25.19 -6.54
C CYS A 29 13.84 -25.55 -5.11
N SER A 30 15.10 -25.27 -4.75
CA SER A 30 15.45 -25.09 -3.37
C SER A 30 14.49 -24.03 -2.87
N ASN A 31 13.42 -24.47 -2.21
CA ASN A 31 12.70 -23.62 -1.29
C ASN A 31 13.75 -23.32 -0.24
N ASN A 32 14.62 -22.33 -0.50
CA ASN A 32 15.53 -21.83 0.47
C ASN A 32 14.63 -21.47 1.64
N SER A 33 14.72 -22.26 2.70
CA SER A 33 14.09 -22.05 3.99
C SER A 33 14.63 -20.78 4.70
N ASP A 34 15.22 -19.87 3.92
CA ASP A 34 15.71 -18.55 4.28
C ASP A 34 14.63 -17.47 4.08
N ASP A 35 13.37 -17.89 3.95
CA ASP A 35 12.17 -17.08 4.19
C ASP A 35 12.01 -16.73 5.69
N GLU A 36 13.12 -16.56 6.41
CA GLU A 36 13.16 -15.69 7.57
C GLU A 36 12.82 -14.27 7.11
N ASN A 37 11.51 -14.00 7.13
CA ASN A 37 10.85 -12.71 7.07
C ASN A 37 11.55 -11.70 6.15
N ILE A 38 11.15 -11.64 4.87
CA ILE A 38 11.67 -10.68 3.88
C ILE A 38 11.72 -9.23 4.42
N TYR A 39 10.83 -8.90 5.35
CA TYR A 39 10.74 -7.62 6.04
C TYR A 39 11.93 -7.32 6.96
N LYS A 40 12.56 -8.33 7.57
CA LYS A 40 13.79 -8.16 8.40
C LYS A 40 14.99 -7.68 7.57
N ARG A 41 14.95 -7.87 6.25
CA ARG A 41 16.03 -7.44 5.33
C ARG A 41 15.86 -6.00 4.84
N ILE A 42 14.70 -5.40 5.05
CA ILE A 42 14.46 -4.00 4.71
C ILE A 42 15.23 -3.15 5.71
N LYS A 43 16.20 -2.38 5.23
CA LYS A 43 16.96 -1.44 6.07
C LYS A 43 16.04 -0.32 6.52
N GLU A 44 16.09 -0.01 7.80
CA GLU A 44 15.41 1.16 8.36
C GLU A 44 15.93 2.44 7.70
N ILE A 45 15.00 3.39 7.51
CA ILE A 45 15.33 4.73 7.03
C ILE A 45 15.94 5.55 8.17
N PRO A 46 16.84 6.50 7.88
CA PRO A 46 17.40 7.36 8.92
C PRO A 46 16.32 8.22 9.58
N GLU A 47 16.36 8.29 10.92
CA GLU A 47 15.56 9.20 11.71
C GLU A 47 16.40 10.40 12.16
N ILE A 48 15.86 11.62 11.99
CA ILE A 48 16.55 12.86 12.35
C ILE A 48 15.67 13.65 13.33
N ASN A 49 16.19 13.86 14.53
CA ASN A 49 15.61 14.78 15.50
C ASN A 49 16.01 16.20 15.14
N THR A 50 15.03 17.03 14.81
CA THR A 50 15.26 18.42 14.39
C THR A 50 15.43 19.34 15.58
N THR A 51 16.16 20.43 15.34
CA THR A 51 16.28 21.57 16.25
C THR A 51 15.30 22.68 15.85
N MET A 52 15.10 23.65 16.75
CA MET A 52 14.30 24.85 16.44
C MET A 52 14.82 25.57 15.20
N GLU A 53 16.14 25.74 15.11
CA GLU A 53 16.80 26.43 14.00
C GLU A 53 16.51 25.72 12.66
N GLU A 54 16.66 24.40 12.62
CA GLU A 54 16.36 23.62 11.42
C GLU A 54 14.88 23.67 11.01
N MET A 55 13.97 23.80 11.98
CA MET A 55 12.55 23.97 11.69
C MET A 55 12.19 25.33 11.11
N THR A 56 13.00 26.37 11.35
CA THR A 56 12.70 27.71 10.82
C THR A 56 12.84 27.79 9.30
N ASN A 57 13.71 26.96 8.70
CA ASN A 57 13.89 26.89 7.26
C ASN A 57 13.99 25.43 6.78
N PRO A 58 12.87 24.80 6.35
CA PRO A 58 12.86 23.41 5.95
C PRO A 58 13.74 23.14 4.72
N MET A 59 13.98 24.13 3.86
CA MET A 59 14.83 23.92 2.67
C MET A 59 16.29 23.72 3.08
N LEU A 60 16.81 24.52 4.01
CA LEU A 60 18.17 24.34 4.52
C LEU A 60 18.34 23.01 5.25
N PHE A 61 17.30 22.56 5.97
CA PHE A 61 17.28 21.22 6.56
C PHE A 61 17.42 20.13 5.48
N PHE A 62 16.63 20.18 4.41
CA PHE A 62 16.71 19.18 3.35
C PHE A 62 18.02 19.24 2.57
N GLU A 63 18.60 20.42 2.36
CA GLU A 63 19.93 20.55 1.76
C GLU A 63 21.01 19.90 2.63
N LYS A 64 20.98 20.16 3.94
CA LYS A 64 21.92 19.57 4.92
C LYS A 64 21.87 18.04 4.90
N TYR A 65 20.68 17.45 4.82
CA TYR A 65 20.48 15.99 4.87
C TYR A 65 20.27 15.34 3.49
N ASN A 66 20.49 16.06 2.39
CA ASN A 66 20.21 15.59 1.04
C ASN A 66 20.91 14.26 0.71
N TYR A 67 22.16 14.09 1.18
CA TYR A 67 22.92 12.86 0.97
C TYR A 67 22.22 11.62 1.55
N MET A 68 21.44 11.76 2.62
CA MET A 68 20.65 10.67 3.19
C MET A 68 19.47 10.33 2.30
N GLY A 69 18.75 11.35 1.80
CA GLY A 69 17.66 11.16 0.85
C GLY A 69 18.12 10.43 -0.42
N LEU A 70 19.29 10.81 -0.96
CA LEU A 70 19.88 10.14 -2.12
C LEU A 70 20.26 8.67 -1.86
N LYS A 71 20.71 8.35 -0.64
CA LYS A 71 21.15 6.99 -0.28
C LYS A 71 20.00 6.05 0.10
N TYR A 72 19.00 6.56 0.82
CA TYR A 72 17.93 5.74 1.40
C TYR A 72 16.57 5.92 0.72
N GLY A 73 16.42 6.93 -0.15
CA GLY A 73 15.15 7.28 -0.81
C GLY A 73 14.17 8.05 0.08
N ALA A 74 14.23 7.86 1.39
CA ALA A 74 13.43 8.56 2.39
C ALA A 74 14.19 8.76 3.71
N LEU A 75 13.71 9.67 4.54
CA LEU A 75 14.15 9.92 5.90
C LEU A 75 12.93 10.30 6.77
N LYS A 76 12.97 9.97 8.06
CA LYS A 76 11.94 10.36 9.03
C LYS A 76 12.42 11.57 9.82
N VAL A 77 11.62 12.62 9.84
CA VAL A 77 11.89 13.86 10.57
C VAL A 77 11.07 13.87 11.85
N ILE A 78 11.73 14.00 12.99
CA ILE A 78 11.09 14.11 14.30
C ILE A 78 11.19 15.58 14.73
N PRO A 79 10.06 16.29 14.90
CA PRO A 79 10.07 17.67 15.37
C PRO A 79 10.54 17.75 16.83
N PRO A 80 11.05 18.91 17.30
CA PRO A 80 11.30 19.15 18.70
C PRO A 80 10.02 19.01 19.52
N SER A 81 10.13 18.59 20.79
CA SER A 81 8.98 18.32 21.67
C SER A 81 8.05 19.52 21.91
N PHE A 82 8.55 20.76 21.77
CA PHE A 82 7.73 21.96 21.92
C PHE A 82 6.93 22.30 20.64
N PHE A 83 7.23 21.68 19.50
CA PHE A 83 6.51 21.91 18.25
C PHE A 83 5.24 21.05 18.22
N SER A 84 4.13 21.66 18.62
CA SER A 84 2.81 21.03 18.66
C SER A 84 1.80 21.83 17.85
N PRO A 85 1.69 21.60 16.53
CA PRO A 85 0.74 22.31 15.70
C PRO A 85 -0.70 21.95 16.10
N GLN A 86 -1.58 22.96 16.13
CA GLN A 86 -2.98 22.73 16.45
C GLN A 86 -3.71 22.08 15.27
N PHE A 87 -4.46 21.01 15.55
CA PHE A 87 -5.37 20.41 14.59
C PHE A 87 -6.65 21.23 14.48
N ASN A 88 -7.06 21.59 13.26
CA ASN A 88 -8.30 22.32 13.03
C ASN A 88 -9.50 21.35 12.96
N SER A 89 -10.45 21.49 13.88
CA SER A 89 -11.64 20.64 13.97
C SER A 89 -12.57 20.73 12.75
N TYR A 90 -12.46 21.77 11.93
CA TYR A 90 -13.19 21.87 10.65
C TYR A 90 -12.99 20.63 9.77
N TYR A 91 -11.79 20.03 9.78
CA TYR A 91 -11.46 18.86 8.97
C TYR A 91 -12.26 17.60 9.35
N LEU A 92 -12.84 17.52 10.54
CA LEU A 92 -13.65 16.38 10.97
C LEU A 92 -14.94 16.22 10.14
N ASN A 93 -15.48 17.34 9.65
CA ASN A 93 -16.75 17.39 8.91
C ASN A 93 -16.56 17.35 7.39
N ILE A 94 -15.32 17.36 6.89
CA ILE A 94 -15.06 17.28 5.46
C ILE A 94 -15.40 15.88 4.96
N LYS A 95 -16.13 15.84 3.84
CA LYS A 95 -16.39 14.63 3.10
C LYS A 95 -15.39 14.49 1.95
N PHE A 96 -14.77 13.32 1.82
CA PHE A 96 -13.77 13.02 0.81
C PHE A 96 -14.01 11.63 0.19
N ASN A 97 -13.51 11.47 -1.03
CA ASN A 97 -13.65 10.22 -1.75
C ASN A 97 -12.55 9.25 -1.31
N ILE A 98 -12.92 8.09 -0.81
CA ILE A 98 -11.98 7.04 -0.41
C ILE A 98 -11.72 6.06 -1.55
N ARG A 99 -10.53 5.45 -1.59
CA ARG A 99 -10.16 4.46 -2.58
C ARG A 99 -10.28 3.05 -2.00
N ARG A 100 -10.79 2.11 -2.79
CA ARG A 100 -10.75 0.68 -2.50
C ARG A 100 -9.49 0.08 -3.11
N GLN A 101 -8.71 -0.59 -2.27
CA GLN A 101 -7.44 -1.20 -2.67
C GLN A 101 -7.48 -2.70 -2.35
N MET A 102 -7.32 -3.53 -3.39
CA MET A 102 -7.14 -4.97 -3.25
C MET A 102 -5.63 -5.24 -3.11
N ILE A 103 -5.17 -5.63 -1.93
CA ILE A 103 -3.74 -5.77 -1.61
C ILE A 103 -3.05 -6.89 -2.39
N ASN A 104 -3.82 -7.84 -2.91
CA ASN A 104 -3.36 -8.99 -3.69
C ASN A 104 -3.39 -8.74 -5.21
N GLU A 105 -3.74 -7.54 -5.66
CA GLU A 105 -3.89 -7.21 -7.07
C GLU A 105 -3.08 -5.98 -7.46
N LEU A 106 -2.38 -6.07 -8.59
CA LEU A 106 -1.76 -4.92 -9.23
C LEU A 106 -2.79 -4.19 -10.09
N LYS A 107 -2.86 -2.86 -9.97
CA LYS A 107 -3.80 -2.04 -10.75
C LYS A 107 -3.46 -1.92 -12.23
N ASN A 108 -2.23 -2.23 -12.66
CA ASN A 108 -1.79 -2.22 -14.06
C ASN A 108 -2.17 -0.93 -14.82
N GLY A 109 -1.96 0.22 -14.18
CA GLY A 109 -2.27 1.54 -14.74
C GLY A 109 -3.76 1.93 -14.72
N LYS A 110 -4.64 1.09 -14.19
CA LYS A 110 -6.05 1.44 -13.97
C LYS A 110 -6.21 2.32 -12.73
N GLU A 111 -7.26 3.12 -12.75
CA GLU A 111 -7.66 3.94 -11.61
C GLU A 111 -8.10 3.08 -10.41
N PHE A 112 -8.11 3.70 -9.23
CA PHE A 112 -8.63 3.05 -8.04
C PHE A 112 -10.16 3.01 -8.08
N ASP A 113 -10.75 1.96 -7.52
CA ASP A 113 -12.19 1.91 -7.35
C ASP A 113 -12.58 2.78 -6.16
N HIS A 114 -13.81 3.26 -6.17
CA HIS A 114 -14.35 4.16 -5.16
C HIS A 114 -15.74 3.65 -4.73
N PRO A 115 -16.14 3.80 -3.45
CA PRO A 115 -17.54 3.69 -3.09
C PRO A 115 -18.34 4.87 -3.65
N ASP A 116 -19.64 4.68 -3.81
CA ASP A 116 -20.52 5.72 -4.38
C ASP A 116 -20.64 6.95 -3.45
N GLU A 117 -20.51 6.75 -2.14
CA GLU A 117 -20.67 7.80 -1.14
C GLU A 117 -19.33 8.35 -0.66
N TYR A 118 -19.28 9.67 -0.45
CA TYR A 118 -18.17 10.34 0.21
C TYR A 118 -18.21 10.10 1.71
N TRP A 119 -17.02 9.96 2.31
CA TRP A 119 -16.87 9.65 3.73
C TRP A 119 -16.29 10.84 4.48
N THR A 120 -16.72 11.00 5.71
CA THR A 120 -16.09 11.87 6.71
C THR A 120 -14.90 11.17 7.36
N LEU A 121 -14.04 11.94 8.04
CA LEU A 121 -12.94 11.38 8.81
C LEU A 121 -13.43 10.42 9.92
N TYR A 122 -14.58 10.75 10.54
CA TYR A 122 -15.18 9.91 11.58
C TYR A 122 -15.66 8.55 11.06
N GLU A 123 -16.33 8.53 9.89
CA GLU A 123 -16.79 7.28 9.26
C GLU A 123 -15.59 6.39 8.86
N MET A 124 -14.54 6.98 8.30
CA MET A 124 -13.32 6.25 7.95
C MET A 124 -12.64 5.66 9.20
N TYR A 125 -12.56 6.43 10.29
CA TYR A 125 -12.01 5.96 11.56
C TYR A 125 -12.81 4.78 12.12
N LYS A 126 -14.14 4.88 12.19
CA LYS A 126 -15.01 3.80 12.70
C LYS A 126 -14.91 2.53 11.87
N TYR A 127 -14.82 2.67 10.55
CA TYR A 127 -14.64 1.52 9.67
C TYR A 127 -13.27 0.86 9.88
N ASN A 128 -12.21 1.65 10.05
CA ASN A 128 -10.88 1.12 10.40
C ASN A 128 -10.91 0.37 11.73
N GLU A 129 -11.51 0.91 12.79
CA GLU A 129 -11.67 0.20 14.08
C GLU A 129 -12.40 -1.14 13.90
N MET A 130 -13.49 -1.16 13.13
CA MET A 130 -14.23 -2.39 12.83
C MET A 130 -13.34 -3.43 12.12
N LEU A 131 -12.55 -3.02 11.13
CA LEU A 131 -11.63 -3.91 10.42
C LEU A 131 -10.54 -4.44 11.33
N GLN A 132 -9.92 -3.57 12.14
CA GLN A 132 -8.89 -3.98 13.10
C GLN A 132 -9.46 -4.99 14.09
N ASN A 133 -10.64 -4.75 14.65
CA ASN A 133 -11.29 -5.68 15.57
C ASN A 133 -11.66 -7.02 14.92
N LYS A 134 -11.95 -7.02 13.61
CA LYS A 134 -12.34 -8.23 12.87
C LYS A 134 -11.14 -9.09 12.46
N TYR A 135 -10.02 -8.46 12.10
CA TYR A 135 -8.91 -9.14 11.42
C TYR A 135 -7.59 -9.14 12.20
N LEU A 136 -7.39 -8.25 13.16
CA LEU A 136 -6.20 -8.22 14.00
C LEU A 136 -6.49 -8.90 15.34
N SER A 137 -5.62 -9.84 15.73
CA SER A 137 -5.57 -10.38 17.09
C SER A 137 -5.31 -9.27 18.10
N SER A 138 -5.71 -9.47 19.37
CA SER A 138 -5.43 -8.54 20.48
C SER A 138 -3.98 -8.07 20.54
N ASP A 139 -3.05 -8.96 20.23
CA ASP A 139 -1.61 -8.74 20.33
C ASP A 139 -1.05 -7.90 19.16
N ASN A 140 -1.84 -7.67 18.12
CA ASN A 140 -1.49 -6.89 16.92
C ASN A 140 -2.42 -5.68 16.72
N LYS A 141 -3.25 -5.33 17.72
CA LYS A 141 -3.97 -4.07 17.68
C LYS A 141 -2.96 -2.94 17.89
N PHE A 142 -3.01 -1.94 17.03
CA PHE A 142 -2.21 -0.73 17.23
C PHE A 142 -2.79 -0.02 18.45
N ASP A 143 -1.98 0.15 19.48
CA ASP A 143 -2.29 1.05 20.59
C ASP A 143 -2.33 2.47 20.01
N LEU A 144 -3.54 2.95 19.74
CA LEU A 144 -3.80 4.35 19.47
C LEU A 144 -4.12 5.00 20.81
N ASP A 145 -3.07 5.37 21.54
CA ASP A 145 -3.17 6.25 22.71
C ASP A 145 -3.60 7.67 22.33
#